data_AF-A0A4S8ZN53-F1
#
_entry.id   AF-A0A4S8ZN53-F1
#
_cell.length_a   1.000
_cell.length_b   1.000
_cell.length_c   1.000
_cell.angle_alpha   90.00
_cell.angle_beta   90.00
_cell.angle_gamma   90.00
#
_symmetry.space_group_name_H-M   'P 1'
#
loop_
_entity.id
_entity.type
_entity.pdbx_description
1 polymer ?
#
loop_
_entity_poly.entity_id
_entity_poly.type
_entity_poly.pdbx_seq_one_letter_code
_entity_poly.pdbx_strand_id
1 'polypeptide(L)'
;MRTTFLRDVATGLESAARSSQRNLIRTRSSHLAPSTYRSFNSETRRYNGYNSNAPKPAAPASASASAPAPRAPATQSNFTPKAAPSAPAPASEPTRSLTNGLSDPPPVLDESEKQVDWTRSFHGISSQPFSSEAAAILTQEIPFDDIEVKPDGIIYLPEIKYRRILNKAFGPGGWGLVPRGETIVTGKLVTREYALVAGGQLVSIARGEQQYFDPDGIPTATEGCKSNALMRCCKDLGIASELWDPRFIRKYMKEMAKEMIVEHVVTKKRRKHFMRKDDELKYPFKEVVIPGQSAVRK
;
A
#
# COMPACT_ATOMS: atom_id res chain seq x y z
N MET A 1 -9.31 27.98 -71.38
CA MET A 1 -8.11 28.73 -71.83
C MET A 1 -7.15 28.76 -70.65
N ARG A 2 -6.02 28.03 -70.63
CA ARG A 2 -4.72 28.38 -71.27
C ARG A 2 -4.34 29.84 -70.90
N THR A 3 -3.22 30.19 -70.27
CA THR A 3 -1.92 29.51 -70.11
C THR A 3 -1.01 30.35 -69.17
N THR A 4 -0.11 29.67 -68.43
CA THR A 4 1.28 30.05 -68.07
C THR A 4 1.64 31.36 -67.34
N PHE A 5 2.27 31.20 -66.17
CA PHE A 5 3.60 31.74 -65.91
C PHE A 5 4.52 30.59 -65.45
N LEU A 6 5.72 30.54 -66.02
CA LEU A 6 6.71 29.46 -65.95
C LEU A 6 8.09 30.08 -65.67
N ARG A 7 8.94 29.27 -65.02
CA ARG A 7 10.41 29.31 -64.88
C ARG A 7 10.99 30.12 -63.70
N ASP A 8 11.54 29.47 -62.67
CA ASP A 8 12.71 28.56 -62.57
C ASP A 8 14.05 29.30 -62.54
N VAL A 9 14.75 29.23 -61.40
CA VAL A 9 16.17 28.85 -61.31
C VAL A 9 16.40 28.14 -59.96
N ALA A 10 16.68 26.83 -60.03
CA ALA A 10 17.34 26.00 -59.02
C ALA A 10 18.84 26.38 -58.92
N THR A 11 19.56 26.22 -57.81
CA THR A 11 20.16 24.97 -57.31
C THR A 11 21.08 25.33 -56.12
N GLY A 12 21.39 24.36 -55.23
CA GLY A 12 22.55 24.49 -54.33
C GLY A 12 22.44 23.76 -52.99
N LEU A 13 22.31 22.44 -53.04
CA LEU A 13 22.63 21.53 -51.93
C LEU A 13 24.16 21.30 -51.94
N GLU A 14 24.82 21.32 -50.78
CA GLU A 14 25.81 20.33 -50.31
C GLU A 14 26.96 20.89 -49.43
N SER A 15 27.09 20.24 -48.27
CA SER A 15 28.35 19.72 -47.69
C SER A 15 29.39 20.68 -47.11
N ALA A 16 29.52 20.65 -45.78
CA ALA A 16 30.83 20.66 -45.11
C ALA A 16 30.72 19.96 -43.74
N ALA A 17 30.85 18.62 -43.77
CA ALA A 17 31.34 17.84 -42.64
C ALA A 17 32.88 17.77 -42.70
N ARG A 18 33.50 17.40 -41.56
CA ARG A 18 34.95 17.09 -41.32
C ARG A 18 35.77 18.30 -40.88
N SER A 19 36.75 18.20 -39.98
CA SER A 19 37.29 17.12 -39.14
C SER A 19 38.31 17.78 -38.20
N SER A 20 38.48 17.30 -36.97
CA SER A 20 39.72 16.70 -36.45
C SER A 20 40.28 17.54 -35.30
N GLN A 21 40.91 17.03 -34.25
CA GLN A 21 41.13 15.68 -33.73
C GLN A 21 41.81 15.85 -32.35
N ARG A 22 41.53 14.89 -31.45
CA ARG A 22 42.46 14.21 -30.53
C ARG A 22 43.36 15.05 -29.60
N ASN A 23 43.27 14.73 -28.31
CA ASN A 23 44.43 14.16 -27.62
C ASN A 23 44.00 13.10 -26.59
N LEU A 24 44.48 11.88 -26.84
CA LEU A 24 44.50 10.72 -25.96
C LEU A 24 45.85 10.74 -25.24
N ILE A 25 45.90 10.45 -23.94
CA ILE A 25 47.08 9.85 -23.32
C ILE A 25 46.68 8.53 -22.66
N ARG A 26 47.47 7.52 -23.01
CA ARG A 26 47.40 6.10 -22.70
C ARG A 26 48.65 5.74 -21.92
N THR A 27 48.52 4.91 -20.88
CA THR A 27 49.43 3.82 -20.43
C THR A 27 48.81 3.21 -19.16
N ARG A 28 48.88 1.93 -18.78
CA ARG A 28 49.30 0.60 -19.30
C ARG A 28 48.67 -0.41 -18.30
N SER A 29 47.76 -1.29 -18.71
CA SER A 29 47.91 -2.76 -18.87
C SER A 29 48.76 -3.55 -17.85
N SER A 30 48.09 -4.48 -17.15
CA SER A 30 48.48 -5.89 -16.92
C SER A 30 47.21 -6.67 -16.48
N HIS A 31 46.61 -7.55 -17.30
CA HIS A 31 46.88 -9.01 -17.41
C HIS A 31 46.58 -9.75 -16.09
N LEU A 32 45.67 -10.74 -15.91
CA LEU A 32 45.18 -11.85 -16.75
C LEU A 32 43.85 -12.46 -16.19
N ALA A 33 42.91 -12.77 -17.10
CA ALA A 33 42.26 -14.08 -17.36
C ALA A 33 41.46 -14.85 -16.24
N PRO A 34 40.66 -15.88 -16.60
CA PRO A 34 39.24 -15.96 -16.24
C PRO A 34 38.95 -17.05 -15.19
N SER A 35 37.86 -16.89 -14.42
CA SER A 35 37.37 -17.98 -13.55
C SER A 35 36.07 -18.54 -14.08
N THR A 36 36.16 -19.81 -14.40
CA THR A 36 35.17 -20.70 -14.98
C THR A 36 34.09 -21.08 -13.98
N TYR A 37 32.91 -21.32 -14.55
CA TYR A 37 31.83 -22.15 -14.02
C TYR A 37 32.36 -23.32 -13.18
N ARG A 38 31.89 -23.46 -11.93
CA ARG A 38 32.01 -24.71 -11.20
C ARG A 38 30.71 -25.04 -10.46
N SER A 39 29.95 -25.89 -11.13
CA SER A 39 28.96 -26.79 -10.54
C SER A 39 29.64 -27.61 -9.45
N PHE A 40 29.07 -27.66 -8.25
CA PHE A 40 29.38 -28.70 -7.27
C PHE A 40 28.16 -29.60 -7.11
N ASN A 41 28.21 -30.67 -7.90
CA ASN A 41 27.54 -31.92 -7.62
C ASN A 41 28.37 -32.64 -6.55
N SER A 42 27.78 -33.03 -5.43
CA SER A 42 28.38 -34.00 -4.51
C SER A 42 27.38 -35.11 -4.25
N GLU A 43 27.44 -36.11 -5.12
CA GLU A 43 26.84 -37.42 -4.92
C GLU A 43 27.72 -38.30 -4.04
N THR A 44 27.06 -38.96 -3.08
CA THR A 44 27.31 -40.33 -2.61
C THR A 44 28.50 -40.64 -1.67
N ARG A 45 28.13 -40.97 -0.42
CA ARG A 45 28.34 -42.31 0.17
C ARG A 45 27.02 -42.69 0.85
N ARG A 46 26.21 -43.60 0.31
CA ARG A 46 26.29 -45.07 0.41
C ARG A 46 26.47 -45.56 1.86
N TYR A 47 25.38 -46.07 2.43
CA TYR A 47 25.38 -47.45 2.91
C TYR A 47 24.03 -48.13 2.56
N ASN A 48 24.13 -49.26 1.86
CA ASN A 48 23.12 -50.29 1.64
C ASN A 48 22.44 -50.66 2.97
N GLY A 49 21.17 -51.06 3.04
CA GLY A 49 20.44 -51.97 2.15
C GLY A 49 20.04 -53.22 2.95
N TYR A 50 18.96 -53.89 2.52
CA TYR A 50 18.30 -55.09 3.08
C TYR A 50 17.25 -54.83 4.18
N ASN A 51 16.09 -55.46 4.20
CA ASN A 51 15.32 -56.23 3.22
C ASN A 51 13.90 -56.38 3.80
N SER A 52 12.94 -56.67 2.94
CA SER A 52 11.54 -57.01 3.21
C SER A 52 11.30 -58.05 4.32
N ASN A 53 10.27 -57.82 5.16
CA ASN A 53 9.17 -58.76 5.42
C ASN A 53 8.10 -58.14 6.34
N ALA A 54 6.83 -58.29 5.94
CA ALA A 54 5.63 -57.91 6.69
C ALA A 54 5.46 -58.78 7.97
N PRO A 55 4.55 -58.47 8.94
CA PRO A 55 3.10 -58.45 8.71
C PRO A 55 2.28 -57.38 9.48
N LYS A 56 1.04 -57.20 9.02
CA LYS A 56 -0.08 -56.45 9.63
C LYS A 56 -0.54 -57.10 10.95
N PRO A 57 -0.90 -56.32 11.99
CA PRO A 57 -2.29 -56.28 12.49
C PRO A 57 -2.63 -54.87 13.07
N ALA A 58 -3.82 -54.47 13.53
CA ALA A 58 -5.23 -54.83 13.44
C ALA A 58 -5.97 -53.55 13.89
N ALA A 59 -7.22 -53.37 13.48
CA ALA A 59 -8.08 -52.27 13.92
C ALA A 59 -8.44 -52.36 15.41
N PRO A 60 -8.92 -51.25 16.01
CA PRO A 60 -9.98 -51.33 16.99
C PRO A 60 -11.25 -50.61 16.52
N ALA A 61 -12.36 -51.17 16.97
CA ALA A 61 -13.72 -50.91 16.59
C ALA A 61 -14.36 -49.72 17.32
N SER A 62 -15.44 -49.27 16.68
CA SER A 62 -16.60 -48.49 17.12
C SER A 62 -16.84 -48.33 18.63
N ALA A 63 -17.09 -47.08 19.04
CA ALA A 63 -17.96 -46.76 20.17
C ALA A 63 -18.74 -45.47 19.88
N SER A 64 -20.00 -45.51 20.27
CA SER A 64 -21.11 -44.74 19.74
C SER A 64 -21.22 -43.29 20.21
N ALA A 65 -21.90 -42.52 19.38
CA ALA A 65 -22.34 -41.15 19.60
C ALA A 65 -23.16 -40.95 20.88
N SER A 66 -22.95 -39.82 21.55
CA SER A 66 -23.98 -39.14 22.33
C SER A 66 -23.85 -37.63 22.13
N ALA A 67 -24.83 -37.07 21.41
CA ALA A 67 -25.00 -35.64 21.19
C ALA A 67 -25.69 -35.01 22.42
N PRO A 68 -25.31 -33.78 22.86
CA PRO A 68 -26.10 -33.04 23.82
C PRO A 68 -27.30 -32.39 23.15
N ALA A 69 -28.48 -32.58 23.75
CA ALA A 69 -29.77 -32.08 23.29
C ALA A 69 -29.87 -30.54 23.25
N PRO A 70 -30.71 -29.97 22.36
CA PRO A 70 -30.93 -28.54 22.27
C PRO A 70 -31.81 -28.03 23.43
N ARG A 71 -31.35 -26.95 24.06
CA ARG A 71 -32.06 -26.26 25.14
C ARG A 71 -33.24 -25.47 24.57
N ALA A 72 -34.43 -25.69 25.12
CA ALA A 72 -35.67 -24.99 24.77
C ALA A 72 -35.58 -23.47 25.03
N PRO A 73 -36.30 -22.63 24.25
CA PRO A 73 -36.30 -21.19 24.42
C PRO A 73 -37.14 -20.79 25.65
N ALA A 74 -36.51 -20.05 26.57
CA ALA A 74 -37.21 -19.44 27.70
C ALA A 74 -38.06 -18.25 27.23
N THR A 75 -39.26 -18.20 27.79
CA THR A 75 -40.35 -17.24 27.64
C THR A 75 -39.94 -15.78 27.80
N GLN A 76 -40.52 -14.95 26.93
CA GLN A 76 -40.45 -13.49 26.89
C GLN A 76 -40.98 -12.88 28.20
N SER A 77 -40.15 -12.08 28.88
CA SER A 77 -40.62 -11.13 29.89
C SER A 77 -40.79 -9.75 29.23
N ASN A 78 -42.05 -9.31 29.13
CA ASN A 78 -42.42 -7.96 28.72
C ASN A 78 -41.89 -6.96 29.75
N PHE A 79 -40.80 -6.26 29.43
CA PHE A 79 -40.44 -5.01 30.07
C PHE A 79 -40.82 -3.87 29.14
N THR A 80 -41.96 -3.23 29.43
CA THR A 80 -42.35 -1.94 28.86
C THR A 80 -41.45 -0.84 29.44
N PRO A 81 -40.63 -0.13 28.64
CA PRO A 81 -39.97 1.08 29.11
C PRO A 81 -41.00 2.21 29.11
N LYS A 82 -41.27 2.76 30.30
CA LYS A 82 -42.06 3.98 30.49
C LYS A 82 -41.35 5.12 29.75
N ALA A 83 -42.00 5.68 28.73
CA ALA A 83 -41.49 6.82 27.97
C ALA A 83 -41.31 8.04 28.91
N ALA A 84 -40.07 8.48 29.05
CA ALA A 84 -39.74 9.81 29.55
C ALA A 84 -39.65 10.77 28.35
N PRO A 85 -40.17 12.01 28.44
CA PRO A 85 -40.13 12.94 27.32
C PRO A 85 -38.68 13.30 26.99
N SER A 86 -38.28 13.00 25.76
CA SER A 86 -36.97 13.35 25.19
C SER A 86 -36.84 14.87 25.07
N ALA A 87 -35.91 15.45 25.83
CA ALA A 87 -35.45 16.81 25.58
C ALA A 87 -34.87 16.89 24.15
N PRO A 88 -35.14 17.95 23.38
CA PRO A 88 -34.61 18.08 22.04
C PRO A 88 -33.08 18.17 22.09
N ALA A 89 -32.41 17.28 21.37
CA ALA A 89 -30.98 17.37 21.13
C ALA A 89 -30.67 18.71 20.42
N PRO A 90 -29.59 19.42 20.79
CA PRO A 90 -29.22 20.64 20.09
C PRO A 90 -28.96 20.30 18.62
N ALA A 91 -29.56 21.10 17.73
CA ALA A 91 -29.40 21.01 16.30
C ALA A 91 -27.90 20.94 15.96
N SER A 92 -27.49 19.86 15.30
CA SER A 92 -26.16 19.76 14.69
C SER A 92 -25.98 20.95 13.76
N GLU A 93 -25.01 21.83 14.05
CA GLU A 93 -24.69 22.91 13.13
C GLU A 93 -24.42 22.34 11.73
N PRO A 94 -24.93 22.96 10.66
CA PRO A 94 -24.65 22.51 9.32
C PRO A 94 -23.15 22.62 9.10
N THR A 95 -22.50 21.48 8.85
CA THR A 95 -21.10 21.41 8.43
C THR A 95 -20.93 22.37 7.27
N ARG A 96 -20.27 23.51 7.51
CA ARG A 96 -19.90 24.44 6.43
C ARG A 96 -18.99 23.65 5.48
N SER A 97 -19.56 23.25 4.36
CA SER A 97 -18.80 22.66 3.26
C SER A 97 -17.89 23.75 2.73
N LEU A 98 -16.58 23.62 2.95
CA LEU A 98 -15.59 24.55 2.43
C LEU A 98 -15.27 24.24 0.96
N THR A 99 -16.22 23.59 0.26
CA THR A 99 -16.12 23.22 -1.16
C THR A 99 -16.28 24.42 -2.10
N ASN A 100 -16.65 25.61 -1.60
CA ASN A 100 -16.70 26.82 -2.41
C ASN A 100 -15.32 27.12 -3.03
N GLY A 101 -15.18 26.88 -4.34
CA GLY A 101 -13.93 27.05 -5.10
C GLY A 101 -13.17 25.75 -5.42
N LEU A 102 -13.67 24.60 -4.95
CA LEU A 102 -13.11 23.25 -5.19
C LEU A 102 -14.04 22.39 -6.05
N SER A 103 -14.71 23.00 -7.03
CA SER A 103 -15.57 22.27 -7.96
C SER A 103 -14.72 21.41 -8.89
N ASP A 104 -14.55 20.14 -8.53
CA ASP A 104 -13.79 19.15 -9.28
C ASP A 104 -14.60 17.89 -9.63
N PRO A 105 -15.80 18.04 -10.24
CA PRO A 105 -16.62 16.90 -10.61
C PRO A 105 -15.87 16.00 -11.60
N PRO A 106 -16.10 14.68 -11.57
CA PRO A 106 -15.55 13.80 -12.59
C PRO A 106 -15.99 14.27 -13.99
N PRO A 107 -15.10 14.19 -15.01
CA PRO A 107 -15.44 14.60 -16.36
C PRO A 107 -16.61 13.75 -16.89
N VAL A 108 -17.54 14.39 -17.59
CA VAL A 108 -18.61 13.71 -18.33
C VAL A 108 -18.06 13.35 -19.70
N LEU A 109 -17.99 12.06 -20.02
CA LEU A 109 -17.60 11.58 -21.35
C LEU A 109 -18.85 11.52 -22.24
N ASP A 110 -18.72 11.91 -23.51
CA ASP A 110 -19.79 11.78 -24.50
C ASP A 110 -20.02 10.29 -24.82
N GLU A 111 -21.28 9.83 -24.84
CA GLU A 111 -21.60 8.41 -25.09
C GLU A 111 -21.17 7.91 -26.47
N SER A 112 -20.85 8.81 -27.40
CA SER A 112 -20.28 8.48 -28.71
C SER A 112 -18.80 8.08 -28.68
N GLU A 113 -18.09 8.37 -27.58
CA GLU A 113 -16.70 7.95 -27.41
C GLU A 113 -16.65 6.50 -26.93
N LYS A 114 -15.94 5.62 -27.68
CA LYS A 114 -15.72 4.20 -27.30
C LYS A 114 -14.73 4.05 -26.13
N GLN A 115 -14.67 5.02 -25.23
CA GLN A 115 -13.75 5.06 -24.12
C GLN A 115 -14.46 4.63 -22.83
N VAL A 116 -13.78 3.84 -22.00
CA VAL A 116 -14.32 3.39 -20.71
C VAL A 116 -14.40 4.58 -19.76
N ASP A 117 -15.61 4.89 -19.29
CA ASP A 117 -15.81 5.84 -18.19
C ASP A 117 -15.39 5.24 -16.84
N TRP A 118 -14.12 5.47 -16.48
CA TRP A 118 -13.57 5.01 -15.21
C TRP A 118 -14.17 5.69 -13.97
N THR A 119 -14.93 6.77 -14.13
CA THR A 119 -15.54 7.50 -13.00
C THR A 119 -16.75 6.75 -12.44
N ARG A 120 -17.38 5.88 -13.24
CA ARG A 120 -18.61 5.13 -12.89
C ARG A 120 -18.53 3.63 -13.19
N SER A 121 -17.78 3.22 -14.21
CA SER A 121 -17.78 1.85 -14.72
C SER A 121 -17.11 0.82 -13.80
N PHE A 122 -17.58 -0.43 -13.84
CA PHE A 122 -16.92 -1.57 -13.20
C PHE A 122 -16.12 -2.42 -14.21
N HIS A 123 -15.69 -1.81 -15.32
CA HIS A 123 -15.03 -2.49 -16.43
C HIS A 123 -13.82 -3.33 -15.98
N GLY A 124 -13.79 -4.58 -16.42
CA GLY A 124 -12.68 -5.51 -16.20
C GLY A 124 -12.54 -6.06 -14.78
N ILE A 125 -13.37 -5.64 -13.81
CA ILE A 125 -13.25 -6.18 -12.45
C ILE A 125 -13.56 -7.68 -12.48
N SER A 126 -12.67 -8.48 -11.89
CA SER A 126 -12.79 -9.95 -11.82
C SER A 126 -12.92 -10.65 -13.19
N SER A 127 -12.61 -9.99 -14.31
CA SER A 127 -12.71 -10.64 -15.63
C SER A 127 -11.53 -11.56 -15.91
N GLN A 128 -10.32 -11.20 -15.46
CA GLN A 128 -9.12 -12.00 -15.64
C GLN A 128 -8.09 -11.71 -14.53
N PRO A 129 -7.38 -12.73 -14.01
CA PRO A 129 -6.24 -12.49 -13.12
C PRO A 129 -5.11 -11.75 -13.84
N PHE A 130 -4.29 -11.02 -13.09
CA PHE A 130 -3.03 -10.46 -13.59
C PHE A 130 -2.05 -11.57 -13.98
N SER A 131 -1.00 -11.21 -14.73
CA SER A 131 0.07 -12.15 -15.07
C SER A 131 0.69 -12.76 -13.81
N SER A 132 1.20 -13.99 -13.93
CA SER A 132 1.85 -14.68 -12.81
C SER A 132 3.05 -13.90 -12.26
N GLU A 133 3.79 -13.19 -13.13
CA GLU A 133 4.88 -12.31 -12.74
C GLU A 133 4.40 -11.11 -11.90
N ALA A 134 3.35 -10.42 -12.36
CA ALA A 134 2.77 -9.30 -11.61
C ALA A 134 2.20 -9.79 -10.27
N ALA A 135 1.48 -10.91 -10.26
CA ALA A 135 0.94 -11.50 -9.04
C ALA A 135 2.05 -11.81 -8.02
N ALA A 136 3.16 -12.43 -8.45
CA ALA A 136 4.29 -12.71 -7.57
C ALA A 136 4.92 -11.44 -6.96
N ILE A 137 4.97 -10.35 -7.72
CA ILE A 137 5.46 -9.04 -7.23
C ILE A 137 4.48 -8.41 -6.23
N LEU A 138 3.18 -8.46 -6.52
CA LEU A 138 2.15 -7.84 -5.69
C LEU A 138 1.99 -8.54 -4.33
N THR A 139 2.19 -9.85 -4.29
CA THR A 139 2.08 -10.67 -3.07
C THR A 139 3.43 -10.93 -2.39
N GLN A 140 4.50 -10.24 -2.80
CA GLN A 140 5.81 -10.39 -2.16
C GLN A 140 5.76 -9.90 -0.71
N GLU A 141 6.46 -10.60 0.18
CA GLU A 141 6.62 -10.19 1.58
C GLU A 141 7.34 -8.82 1.66
N ILE A 142 6.95 -8.01 2.64
CA ILE A 142 7.52 -6.69 2.87
C ILE A 142 8.74 -6.83 3.78
N PRO A 143 9.92 -6.33 3.36
CA PRO A 143 11.09 -6.28 4.22
C PRO A 143 10.81 -5.50 5.50
N PHE A 144 11.29 -5.99 6.65
CA PHE A 144 11.05 -5.34 7.94
C PHE A 144 11.58 -3.91 7.99
N ASP A 145 12.68 -3.65 7.30
CA ASP A 145 13.31 -2.33 7.20
C ASP A 145 12.45 -1.30 6.46
N ASP A 146 11.47 -1.75 5.66
CA ASP A 146 10.57 -0.87 4.92
C ASP A 146 9.31 -0.49 5.70
N ILE A 147 9.06 -1.14 6.85
CA ILE A 147 7.88 -0.91 7.69
C ILE A 147 8.23 0.14 8.74
N GLU A 148 7.29 1.04 9.00
CA GLU A 148 7.45 2.12 9.98
C GLU A 148 6.49 1.93 11.15
N VAL A 149 6.83 2.54 12.31
CA VAL A 149 6.03 2.48 13.53
C VAL A 149 5.55 3.87 13.88
N LYS A 150 4.24 4.06 13.95
CA LYS A 150 3.66 5.30 14.46
C LYS A 150 3.84 5.40 15.99
N PRO A 151 3.83 6.63 16.55
CA PRO A 151 3.87 6.88 17.99
C PRO A 151 2.83 6.12 18.84
N ASP A 152 1.71 5.73 18.23
CA ASP A 152 0.60 4.99 18.85
C ASP A 152 0.78 3.47 18.81
N GLY A 153 1.82 2.97 18.13
CA GLY A 153 2.13 1.54 18.00
C GLY A 153 1.55 0.89 16.75
N ILE A 154 0.93 1.66 15.86
CA ILE A 154 0.44 1.16 14.57
C ILE A 154 1.60 1.06 13.59
N ILE A 155 1.83 -0.13 13.03
CA ILE A 155 2.79 -0.34 11.95
C ILE A 155 2.18 0.09 10.61
N TYR A 156 2.98 0.64 9.72
CA TYR A 156 2.53 1.02 8.38
C TYR A 156 3.66 0.91 7.36
N LEU A 157 3.30 0.66 6.11
CA LEU A 157 4.22 0.75 4.99
C LEU A 157 4.13 2.18 4.40
N PRO A 158 5.24 2.91 4.21
CA PRO A 158 5.20 4.23 3.59
C PRO A 158 4.63 4.19 2.18
N GLU A 159 3.85 5.22 1.83
CA GLU A 159 3.11 5.33 0.55
C GLU A 159 4.00 5.09 -0.68
N ILE A 160 5.22 5.62 -0.68
CA ILE A 160 6.16 5.46 -1.79
C ILE A 160 6.47 3.99 -2.10
N LYS A 161 6.43 3.11 -1.10
CA LYS A 161 6.69 1.68 -1.28
C LYS A 161 5.57 1.02 -2.08
N TYR A 162 4.30 1.36 -1.83
CA TYR A 162 3.18 0.89 -2.66
C TYR A 162 3.34 1.29 -4.12
N ARG A 163 3.69 2.56 -4.39
CA ARG A 163 3.92 3.04 -5.76
C ARG A 163 5.06 2.30 -6.46
N ARG A 164 6.14 2.00 -5.74
CA ARG A 164 7.27 1.22 -6.28
C ARG A 164 6.86 -0.21 -6.60
N ILE A 165 6.04 -0.85 -5.76
CA ILE A 165 5.51 -2.19 -6.01
C ILE A 165 4.61 -2.18 -7.25
N LEU A 166 3.71 -1.21 -7.38
CA LEU A 166 2.85 -1.07 -8.57
C LEU A 166 3.67 -0.81 -9.84
N ASN A 167 4.68 0.07 -9.78
CA ASN A 167 5.58 0.31 -10.92
C ASN A 167 6.38 -0.94 -11.29
N LYS A 168 6.79 -1.75 -10.31
CA LYS A 168 7.49 -3.01 -10.54
C LYS A 168 6.56 -4.06 -11.18
N ALA A 169 5.31 -4.13 -10.73
CA ALA A 169 4.33 -5.12 -11.20
C ALA A 169 3.74 -4.78 -12.59
N PHE A 170 3.45 -3.50 -12.85
CA PHE A 170 2.69 -3.07 -14.03
C PHE A 170 3.47 -2.13 -14.95
N GLY A 171 4.61 -1.60 -14.52
CA GLY A 171 5.34 -0.55 -15.22
C GLY A 171 4.74 0.85 -15.00
N PRO A 172 5.55 1.92 -15.16
CA PRO A 172 5.04 3.29 -15.19
C PRO A 172 3.99 3.45 -16.31
N GLY A 173 2.84 4.04 -15.98
CA GLY A 173 1.71 4.17 -16.92
C GLY A 173 0.79 2.94 -17.02
N GLY A 174 1.18 1.80 -16.43
CA GLY A 174 0.35 0.58 -16.39
C GLY A 174 -0.74 0.59 -15.31
N TRP A 175 -0.78 1.62 -14.46
CA TRP A 175 -1.76 1.78 -13.39
C TRP A 175 -2.05 3.26 -13.12
N GLY A 176 -3.19 3.54 -12.50
CA GLY A 176 -3.58 4.89 -12.12
C GLY A 176 -4.72 4.93 -11.09
N LEU A 177 -4.79 6.03 -10.34
CA LEU A 177 -5.95 6.35 -9.51
C LEU A 177 -6.86 7.30 -10.25
N VAL A 178 -8.13 6.91 -10.37
CA VAL A 178 -9.18 7.70 -10.97
C VAL A 178 -10.03 8.29 -9.85
N PRO A 179 -10.15 9.63 -9.74
CA PRO A 179 -11.07 10.23 -8.79
C PRO A 179 -12.51 9.83 -9.11
N ARG A 180 -13.25 9.43 -8.08
CA ARG A 180 -14.68 9.15 -8.13
C ARG A 180 -15.43 10.10 -7.21
N GLY A 181 -16.44 10.76 -7.77
CA GLY A 181 -17.15 11.82 -7.09
C GLY A 181 -16.32 13.09 -6.87
N GLU A 182 -16.99 14.08 -6.30
CA GLU A 182 -16.42 15.37 -5.92
C GLU A 182 -15.60 15.25 -4.63
N THR A 183 -14.60 16.11 -4.48
CA THR A 183 -13.86 16.24 -3.24
C THR A 183 -14.74 16.89 -2.17
N ILE A 184 -14.96 16.19 -1.05
CA ILE A 184 -15.73 16.71 0.08
C ILE A 184 -14.76 17.32 1.09
N VAL A 185 -14.89 18.62 1.30
CA VAL A 185 -14.08 19.37 2.29
C VAL A 185 -14.98 19.84 3.43
N THR A 186 -14.77 19.26 4.60
CA THR A 186 -15.36 19.70 5.88
C THR A 186 -14.31 20.46 6.67
N GLY A 187 -14.69 21.22 7.69
CA GLY A 187 -13.77 22.08 8.45
C GLY A 187 -12.49 21.44 9.04
N LYS A 188 -12.35 20.11 9.06
CA LYS A 188 -11.16 19.40 9.55
C LYS A 188 -10.74 18.19 8.70
N LEU A 189 -11.43 17.91 7.59
CA LEU A 189 -11.26 16.67 6.82
C LEU A 189 -11.51 16.91 5.34
N VAL A 190 -10.60 16.43 4.51
CA VAL A 190 -10.79 16.23 3.07
C VAL A 190 -11.06 14.75 2.84
N THR A 191 -12.08 14.41 2.06
CA THR A 191 -12.37 13.03 1.66
C THR A 191 -12.88 12.94 0.22
N ARG A 192 -12.50 11.87 -0.47
CA ARG A 192 -12.92 11.60 -1.85
C ARG A 192 -12.83 10.11 -2.14
N GLU A 193 -13.71 9.59 -3.00
CA GLU A 193 -13.59 8.23 -3.50
C GLU A 193 -12.59 8.16 -4.66
N TYR A 194 -11.86 7.05 -4.76
CA TYR A 194 -10.96 6.79 -5.87
C TYR A 194 -11.10 5.32 -6.31
N ALA A 195 -10.92 5.10 -7.61
CA ALA A 195 -10.78 3.80 -8.20
C ALA A 195 -9.31 3.56 -8.60
N LEU A 196 -8.73 2.44 -8.19
CA LEU A 196 -7.47 1.97 -8.74
C LEU A 196 -7.76 1.19 -10.02
N VAL A 197 -7.11 1.59 -11.11
CA VAL A 197 -7.12 0.90 -12.40
C VAL A 197 -5.71 0.42 -12.68
N ALA A 198 -5.56 -0.84 -13.10
CA ALA A 198 -4.28 -1.40 -13.50
C ALA A 198 -4.49 -2.36 -14.67
N GLY A 199 -3.60 -2.33 -15.67
CA GLY A 199 -3.69 -3.21 -16.84
C GLY A 199 -5.01 -3.09 -17.62
N GLY A 200 -5.66 -1.91 -17.59
CA GLY A 200 -6.94 -1.68 -18.28
C GLY A 200 -8.17 -2.29 -17.58
N GLN A 201 -8.08 -2.66 -16.30
CA GLN A 201 -9.21 -3.14 -15.51
C GLN A 201 -9.34 -2.41 -14.18
N LEU A 202 -10.58 -2.26 -13.70
CA LEU A 202 -10.86 -1.80 -12.36
C LEU A 202 -10.36 -2.83 -11.35
N VAL A 203 -9.55 -2.37 -10.39
CA VAL A 203 -8.98 -3.21 -9.33
C VAL A 203 -9.81 -3.10 -8.06
N SER A 204 -9.94 -1.88 -7.54
CA SER A 204 -10.58 -1.62 -6.25
C SER A 204 -11.05 -0.19 -6.18
N ILE A 205 -12.06 0.05 -5.36
CA ILE A 205 -12.62 1.37 -5.06
C ILE A 205 -12.47 1.60 -3.57
N ALA A 206 -11.87 2.71 -3.19
CA ALA A 206 -11.74 3.09 -1.80
C ALA A 206 -11.93 4.60 -1.61
N ARG A 207 -12.46 4.97 -0.46
CA ARG A 207 -12.52 6.37 -0.03
C ARG A 207 -11.21 6.74 0.67
N GLY A 208 -10.55 7.77 0.17
CA GLY A 208 -9.44 8.42 0.82
C GLY A 208 -9.93 9.48 1.80
N GLU A 209 -9.16 9.71 2.85
CA GLU A 209 -9.41 10.81 3.78
C GLU A 209 -8.11 11.35 4.35
N GLN A 210 -8.10 12.65 4.65
CA GLN A 210 -6.97 13.31 5.31
C GLN A 210 -7.46 14.46 6.17
N GLN A 211 -7.07 14.42 7.45
CA GLN A 211 -7.35 15.51 8.37
C GLN A 211 -6.41 16.69 8.13
N TYR A 212 -6.92 17.89 8.39
CA TYR A 212 -6.18 19.13 8.37
C TYR A 212 -6.61 20.03 9.54
N PHE A 213 -5.75 20.97 9.92
CA PHE A 213 -5.97 21.83 11.08
C PHE A 213 -6.23 23.29 10.71
N ASP A 214 -5.71 23.72 9.56
CA ASP A 214 -5.85 25.06 9.03
C ASP A 214 -6.32 24.99 7.57
N PRO A 215 -7.23 25.88 7.11
CA PRO A 215 -7.67 25.92 5.72
C PRO A 215 -6.54 26.00 4.68
N ASP A 216 -5.41 26.64 5.00
CA ASP A 216 -4.24 26.70 4.10
C ASP A 216 -3.62 25.31 3.86
N GLY A 217 -3.93 24.34 4.74
CA GLY A 217 -3.52 22.94 4.61
C GLY A 217 -4.39 22.08 3.68
N ILE A 218 -5.47 22.62 3.11
CA ILE A 218 -6.38 21.86 2.21
C ILE A 218 -5.63 21.24 1.01
N PRO A 219 -4.73 21.95 0.29
CA PRO A 219 -4.02 21.36 -0.85
C PRO A 219 -3.18 20.13 -0.45
N THR A 220 -2.44 20.22 0.66
CA THR A 220 -1.69 19.07 1.20
C THR A 220 -2.62 17.95 1.65
N ALA A 221 -3.77 18.29 2.22
CA ALA A 221 -4.76 17.31 2.63
C ALA A 221 -5.38 16.59 1.43
N THR A 222 -5.62 17.27 0.31
CA THR A 222 -6.10 16.65 -0.93
C THR A 222 -5.11 15.62 -1.48
N GLU A 223 -3.81 15.93 -1.49
CA GLU A 223 -2.79 14.96 -1.87
C GLU A 223 -2.73 13.78 -0.88
N GLY A 224 -2.78 14.05 0.42
CA GLY A 224 -2.83 13.01 1.46
C GLY A 224 -4.06 12.10 1.33
N CYS A 225 -5.22 12.66 0.97
CA CYS A 225 -6.46 11.92 0.72
C CYS A 225 -6.30 10.95 -0.45
N LYS A 226 -5.70 11.39 -1.56
CA LYS A 226 -5.40 10.53 -2.72
C LYS A 226 -4.44 9.38 -2.35
N SER A 227 -3.37 9.70 -1.64
CA SER A 227 -2.40 8.71 -1.16
C SER A 227 -3.00 7.70 -0.18
N ASN A 228 -3.90 8.16 0.69
CA ASN A 228 -4.64 7.29 1.60
C ASN A 228 -5.49 6.28 0.84
N ALA A 229 -6.24 6.73 -0.18
CA ALA A 229 -7.05 5.83 -1.01
C ALA A 229 -6.18 4.80 -1.75
N LEU A 230 -5.01 5.20 -2.26
CA LEU A 230 -4.08 4.29 -2.95
C LEU A 230 -3.76 3.06 -2.11
N MET A 231 -3.31 3.28 -0.87
CA MET A 231 -2.89 2.21 0.02
C MET A 231 -4.05 1.25 0.34
N ARG A 232 -5.27 1.78 0.47
CA ARG A 232 -6.48 0.98 0.71
C ARG A 232 -6.79 0.11 -0.51
N CYS A 233 -6.77 0.67 -1.72
CA CYS A 233 -6.97 -0.10 -2.95
C CYS A 233 -5.90 -1.18 -3.15
N CYS A 234 -4.64 -0.87 -2.82
CA CYS A 234 -3.53 -1.82 -2.94
C CYS A 234 -3.68 -3.05 -2.05
N LYS A 235 -4.47 -2.98 -0.98
CA LYS A 235 -4.75 -4.13 -0.12
C LYS A 235 -5.46 -5.25 -0.89
N ASP A 236 -6.38 -4.90 -1.78
CA ASP A 236 -7.13 -5.88 -2.58
C ASP A 236 -6.25 -6.57 -3.64
N LEU A 237 -5.09 -5.99 -3.97
CA LEU A 237 -4.04 -6.63 -4.77
C LEU A 237 -3.15 -7.58 -3.97
N GLY A 238 -3.29 -7.63 -2.64
CA GLY A 238 -2.45 -8.41 -1.74
C GLY A 238 -1.21 -7.70 -1.20
N ILE A 239 -0.95 -6.45 -1.63
CA ILE A 239 0.24 -5.70 -1.21
C ILE A 239 0.16 -5.41 0.30
N ALA A 240 1.25 -5.74 1.02
CA ALA A 240 1.40 -5.47 2.45
C ALA A 240 0.25 -6.02 3.33
N SER A 241 -0.42 -7.08 2.86
CA SER A 241 -1.54 -7.71 3.56
C SER A 241 -1.16 -8.21 4.96
N GLU A 242 0.08 -8.65 5.14
CA GLU A 242 0.64 -9.10 6.42
C GLU A 242 0.67 -8.02 7.52
N LEU A 243 0.69 -6.72 7.18
CA LEU A 243 0.64 -5.64 8.17
C LEU A 243 -0.70 -5.60 8.93
N TRP A 244 -1.71 -6.36 8.46
CA TRP A 244 -3.00 -6.53 9.11
C TRP A 244 -3.14 -7.85 9.88
N ASP A 245 -2.13 -8.74 9.84
CA ASP A 245 -2.12 -9.98 10.62
C ASP A 245 -1.65 -9.71 12.06
N PRO A 246 -2.50 -9.96 13.10
CA PRO A 246 -2.10 -9.81 14.49
C PRO A 246 -0.88 -10.63 14.92
N ARG A 247 -0.56 -11.73 14.21
CA ARG A 247 0.66 -12.52 14.47
C ARG A 247 1.90 -11.81 13.93
N PHE A 248 1.84 -11.32 12.71
CA PHE A 248 2.89 -10.51 12.10
C PHE A 248 3.15 -9.25 12.91
N ILE A 249 2.12 -8.49 13.27
CA ILE A 249 2.25 -7.25 14.06
C ILE A 249 2.99 -7.52 15.38
N ARG A 250 2.63 -8.59 16.10
CA ARG A 250 3.31 -8.96 17.36
C ARG A 250 4.77 -9.35 17.16
N LYS A 251 5.07 -10.09 16.08
CA LYS A 251 6.45 -10.47 15.71
C LYS A 251 7.26 -9.21 15.39
N TYR A 252 6.75 -8.36 14.50
CA TYR A 252 7.40 -7.13 14.08
C TYR A 252 7.66 -6.18 15.25
N MET A 253 6.65 -5.92 16.09
CA MET A 253 6.81 -5.03 17.25
C MET A 253 7.85 -5.54 18.25
N LYS A 254 7.99 -6.87 18.42
CA LYS A 254 9.03 -7.46 19.27
C LYS A 254 10.43 -7.28 18.68
N GLU A 255 10.57 -7.48 17.38
CA GLU A 255 11.87 -7.48 16.68
C GLU A 255 12.36 -6.06 16.38
N MET A 256 11.49 -5.17 15.90
CA MET A 256 11.86 -3.87 15.32
C MET A 256 11.40 -2.65 16.12
N ALA A 257 10.44 -2.77 17.04
CA ALA A 257 9.91 -1.63 17.79
C ALA A 257 10.38 -1.59 19.25
N LYS A 258 10.37 -0.39 19.84
CA LYS A 258 10.56 -0.16 21.27
C LYS A 258 9.39 0.63 21.83
N GLU A 259 9.03 0.30 23.06
CA GLU A 259 8.06 1.05 23.86
C GLU A 259 8.81 1.87 24.91
N MET A 260 8.47 3.15 25.01
CA MET A 260 9.06 4.06 26.00
C MET A 260 8.04 5.08 26.48
N ILE A 261 8.33 5.74 27.60
CA ILE A 261 7.53 6.86 28.11
C ILE A 261 8.27 8.15 27.77
N VAL A 262 7.60 9.05 27.08
CA VAL A 262 8.17 10.35 26.68
C VAL A 262 7.46 11.49 27.39
N GLU A 263 8.23 12.53 27.73
CA GLU A 263 7.74 13.78 28.28
C GLU A 263 7.96 14.90 27.26
N HIS A 264 6.92 15.69 27.02
CA HIS A 264 7.04 16.90 26.21
C HIS A 264 7.81 17.97 27.00
N VAL A 265 8.91 18.48 26.44
CA VAL A 265 9.87 19.36 27.15
C VAL A 265 9.20 20.63 27.70
N VAL A 266 8.31 21.25 26.91
CA VAL A 266 7.56 22.47 27.31
C VAL A 266 6.38 22.16 28.23
N THR A 267 5.43 21.34 27.78
CA THR A 267 4.16 21.11 28.52
C THR A 267 4.27 20.14 29.70
N LYS A 268 5.42 19.46 29.85
CA LYS A 268 5.67 18.39 30.86
C LYS A 268 4.67 17.22 30.82
N LYS A 269 3.84 17.13 29.78
CA LYS A 269 2.89 16.02 29.60
C LYS A 269 3.65 14.75 29.23
N ARG A 270 3.30 13.64 29.88
CA ARG A 270 3.86 12.31 29.63
C ARG A 270 2.90 11.45 28.82
N ARG A 271 3.44 10.62 27.94
CA ARG A 271 2.67 9.61 27.21
C ARG A 271 3.52 8.40 26.88
N LYS A 272 2.86 7.26 26.70
CA LYS A 272 3.45 6.09 26.05
C LYS A 272 3.77 6.43 24.59
N HIS A 273 4.90 5.94 24.11
CA HIS A 273 5.42 6.21 22.78
C HIS A 273 6.02 4.93 22.22
N PHE A 274 5.57 4.57 21.02
CA PHE A 274 6.17 3.51 20.23
C PHE A 274 6.98 4.12 19.09
N MET A 275 8.11 3.50 18.77
CA MET A 275 8.91 3.87 17.62
C MET A 275 9.80 2.69 17.21
N ARG A 276 10.42 2.76 16.04
CA ARG A 276 11.42 1.76 15.68
C ARG A 276 12.64 1.83 16.59
N LYS A 277 13.36 0.72 16.73
CA LYS A 277 14.54 0.62 17.60
C LYS A 277 15.69 1.49 17.09
N ASP A 278 15.88 1.52 15.78
CA ASP A 278 16.89 2.27 15.03
C ASP A 278 16.56 3.76 14.88
N ASP A 279 15.34 4.18 15.20
CA ASP A 279 14.95 5.59 15.20
C ASP A 279 15.40 6.34 16.47
N GLU A 280 15.65 7.63 16.27
CA GLU A 280 16.01 8.59 17.30
C GLU A 280 14.81 9.44 17.75
N LEU A 281 14.67 9.63 19.06
CA LEU A 281 13.60 10.44 19.63
C LEU A 281 13.86 11.92 19.34
N LYS A 282 12.93 12.58 18.63
CA LYS A 282 13.07 13.98 18.22
C LYS A 282 12.42 14.95 19.21
N TYR A 283 12.95 16.17 19.29
CA TYR A 283 12.31 17.31 19.95
C TYR A 283 10.86 17.48 19.42
N PRO A 284 9.85 17.80 20.25
CA PRO A 284 9.92 18.27 21.64
C PRO A 284 9.86 17.18 22.72
N PHE A 285 10.12 15.92 22.39
CA PHE A 285 10.00 14.81 23.34
C PHE A 285 11.36 14.39 23.91
N LYS A 286 11.38 14.05 25.20
CA LYS A 286 12.51 13.39 25.87
C LYS A 286 12.04 12.11 26.53
N GLU A 287 12.91 11.10 26.58
CA GLU A 287 12.63 9.86 27.31
C GLU A 287 12.61 10.12 28.82
N VAL A 288 11.65 9.52 29.51
CA VAL A 288 11.61 9.47 30.97
C VAL A 288 11.88 8.04 31.41
N VAL A 289 13.06 7.82 31.97
CA VAL A 289 13.38 6.56 32.65
C VAL A 289 12.66 6.56 33.99
N ILE A 290 11.65 5.71 34.15
CA ILE A 290 11.02 5.51 35.47
C ILE A 290 11.97 4.64 36.31
N PRO A 291 12.49 5.14 37.45
CA PRO A 291 13.34 4.34 38.32
C PRO A 291 12.57 3.10 38.81
N GLY A 292 13.02 1.91 38.42
CA GLY A 292 12.42 0.63 38.83
C GLY A 292 11.91 -0.26 37.69
N GLN A 293 11.76 0.25 36.46
CA GLN A 293 11.62 -0.59 35.27
C GLN A 293 13.01 -0.75 34.63
N SER A 294 13.63 -1.89 34.87
CA SER A 294 14.88 -2.29 34.24
C SER A 294 14.74 -2.18 32.72
N ALA A 295 15.60 -1.36 32.10
CA ALA A 295 15.90 -1.46 30.68
C ALA A 295 16.31 -2.91 30.42
N VAL A 296 15.49 -3.65 29.67
CA VAL A 296 15.79 -5.01 29.25
C VAL A 296 17.15 -4.94 28.55
N ARG A 297 18.18 -5.52 29.19
CA ARG A 297 19.54 -5.55 28.67
C ARG A 297 19.55 -6.28 27.32
N LYS A 298 20.36 -5.74 26.42
CA LYS A 298 20.64 -6.20 25.05
C LYS A 298 20.90 -7.70 24.96
#